data_AF-A0A257JFQ3-F1
#
_entry.id   AF-A0A257JFQ3-F1
#
_cell.length_a   1.000
_cell.length_b   1.000
_cell.length_c   1.000
_cell.angle_alpha   90.00
_cell.angle_beta   90.00
_cell.angle_gamma   90.00
#
_symmetry.space_group_name_H-M   'P 1'
#
loop_
_entity.id
_entity.type
_entity.pdbx_description
1 polymer ?
#
loop_
_entity_poly.entity_id
_entity_poly.type
_entity_poly.pdbx_seq_one_letter_code
_entity_poly.pdbx_strand_id
1 'polypeptide(L)'
;MPMPYPSVLLPWPTATETRRPAAAGEPEPTIGWPSTAQLLAARGTRRWSEALKTSARQWLTRPHRAPLLAALSHCPAWAARFEADARYFHCANSHFLDRRLGPAARMATMANDLQRAALHLPAALQGPLARGEPVRLWSLNDDLHLCLGWNDVSYHEGLWALSLRDGAGRRLYYLSFSFQGQASVLVPTLQGPAQQDDDVRALVRQLTKQAEGLRPQHLLVAALRAACAAWAIERLAGIAPANH
;
A
#
# COMPACT_ATOMS: atom_id res chain seq x y z
N MET A 1 -12.99 -44.96 12.22
CA MET A 1 -11.82 -44.49 13.00
C MET A 1 -11.12 -43.39 12.21
N PRO A 2 -11.34 -42.11 12.55
CA PRO A 2 -10.48 -41.01 12.13
C PRO A 2 -9.62 -40.52 13.30
N MET A 3 -8.32 -40.33 13.06
CA MET A 3 -7.35 -39.77 14.01
C MET A 3 -7.59 -38.26 14.18
N PRO A 4 -7.55 -37.70 15.40
CA PRO A 4 -7.58 -36.26 15.61
C PRO A 4 -6.18 -35.65 15.44
N TYR A 5 -6.04 -34.64 14.60
CA TYR A 5 -4.88 -33.76 14.59
C TYR A 5 -4.98 -32.75 15.75
N PRO A 6 -3.90 -32.50 16.52
CA PRO A 6 -3.91 -31.46 17.53
C PRO A 6 -3.75 -30.08 16.89
N SER A 7 -4.77 -29.24 17.02
CA SER A 7 -4.70 -27.81 16.70
C SER A 7 -3.91 -27.08 17.79
N VAL A 8 -2.60 -26.94 17.61
CA VAL A 8 -1.80 -26.02 18.42
C VAL A 8 -1.86 -24.64 17.77
N LEU A 9 -2.88 -23.87 18.15
CA LEU A 9 -2.88 -22.41 17.97
C LEU A 9 -1.82 -21.85 18.91
N LEU A 10 -0.70 -21.39 18.36
CA LEU A 10 0.26 -20.58 19.10
C LEU A 10 -0.41 -19.25 19.49
N PRO A 11 -0.33 -18.83 20.77
CA PRO A 11 -0.90 -17.55 21.18
C PRO A 11 -0.11 -16.39 20.56
N TRP A 12 -0.84 -15.42 20.03
CA TRP A 12 -0.33 -14.11 19.65
C TRP A 12 0.26 -13.41 20.89
N PRO A 13 1.40 -12.69 20.80
CA PRO A 13 1.92 -11.97 21.95
C PRO A 13 0.93 -10.86 22.35
N THR A 14 0.31 -11.02 23.52
CA THR A 14 -0.38 -9.94 24.22
C THR A 14 0.67 -8.94 24.68
N ALA A 15 0.87 -7.89 23.88
CA ALA A 15 1.56 -6.71 24.37
C ALA A 15 0.68 -6.05 25.43
N THR A 16 1.08 -6.17 26.69
CA THR A 16 0.53 -5.37 27.79
C THR A 16 0.94 -3.93 27.54
N GLU A 17 0.10 -3.20 26.82
CA GLU A 17 0.31 -1.79 26.52
C GLU A 17 0.04 -0.98 27.79
N THR A 18 1.09 -0.65 28.53
CA THR A 18 1.07 0.40 29.54
C THR A 18 0.82 1.72 28.82
N ARG A 19 -0.46 2.06 28.69
CA ARG A 19 -0.94 3.34 28.16
C ARG A 19 -0.40 4.47 29.04
N ARG A 20 0.71 5.08 28.62
CA ARG A 20 1.21 6.33 29.20
C ARG A 20 0.13 7.40 28.93
N PRO A 21 -0.38 8.12 29.95
CA PRO A 21 -1.31 9.21 29.70
C PRO A 21 -0.61 10.24 28.81
N ALA A 22 -1.30 10.67 27.74
CA ALA A 22 -0.81 11.66 26.81
C ALA A 22 -0.43 12.92 27.59
N ALA A 23 0.83 13.34 27.47
CA ALA A 23 1.26 14.64 27.97
C ALA A 23 0.49 15.71 27.20
N ALA A 24 -0.32 16.50 27.92
CA ALA A 24 -1.01 17.64 27.35
C ALA A 24 0.02 18.68 26.89
N GLY A 25 0.06 18.97 25.59
CA GLY A 25 0.76 20.15 25.06
C GLY A 25 1.77 19.95 23.93
N GLU A 26 1.97 18.75 23.37
CA GLU A 26 2.70 18.66 22.11
C GLU A 26 1.82 19.19 20.97
N PRO A 27 2.28 20.18 20.18
CA PRO A 27 1.51 20.65 19.04
C PRO A 27 1.30 19.47 18.10
N GLU A 28 0.04 19.16 17.77
CA GLU A 28 -0.23 18.13 16.77
C GLU A 28 0.57 18.47 15.52
N PRO A 29 1.35 17.53 14.97
CA PRO A 29 2.13 17.79 13.77
C PRO A 29 1.17 18.19 12.65
N THR A 30 1.12 19.48 12.35
CA THR A 30 0.31 20.01 11.26
C THR A 30 0.99 19.65 9.95
N ILE A 31 0.56 18.52 9.36
CA ILE A 31 1.03 18.10 8.05
C ILE A 31 0.67 19.16 7.00
N GLY A 32 1.71 19.72 6.38
CA GLY A 32 1.58 20.73 5.34
C GLY A 32 1.60 20.10 3.95
N TRP A 33 1.01 20.80 2.97
CA TRP A 33 1.18 20.40 1.57
C TRP A 33 2.59 20.79 1.07
N PRO A 34 3.35 19.88 0.43
CA PRO A 34 4.71 20.18 -0.02
C PRO A 34 4.75 21.23 -1.13
N SER A 35 5.82 22.03 -1.14
CA SER A 35 6.12 22.99 -2.21
C SER A 35 6.39 22.31 -3.55
N THR A 36 6.32 23.06 -4.66
CA THR A 36 6.63 22.52 -5.99
C THR A 36 8.06 21.97 -6.04
N ALA A 37 9.00 22.67 -5.41
CA ALA A 37 10.40 22.24 -5.35
C ALA A 37 10.55 20.87 -4.66
N GLN A 38 9.87 20.64 -3.53
CA GLN A 38 9.87 19.35 -2.83
C GLN A 38 9.25 18.24 -3.68
N LEU A 39 8.13 18.51 -4.37
CA LEU A 39 7.51 17.54 -5.28
C LEU A 39 8.40 17.17 -6.48
N LEU A 40 9.13 18.14 -7.04
CA LEU A 40 10.06 17.90 -8.14
C LEU A 40 11.30 17.12 -7.67
N ALA A 41 11.84 17.49 -6.51
CA ALA A 41 12.98 16.82 -5.91
C ALA A 41 12.68 15.33 -5.62
N ALA A 42 11.51 15.03 -5.04
CA ALA A 42 11.08 13.66 -4.77
C ALA A 42 10.90 12.81 -6.05
N ARG A 43 10.68 13.45 -7.21
CA ARG A 43 10.60 12.78 -8.52
C ARG A 43 11.94 12.72 -9.26
N GLY A 44 13.01 13.33 -8.72
CA GLY A 44 14.31 13.42 -9.38
C GLY A 44 14.31 14.23 -10.69
N THR A 45 13.30 15.07 -10.94
CA THR A 45 13.18 15.85 -12.18
C THR A 45 13.56 17.31 -11.98
N ARG A 46 14.37 17.86 -12.89
CA ARG A 46 14.79 19.28 -12.91
C ARG A 46 14.29 20.03 -14.15
N ARG A 47 13.40 19.42 -14.94
CA ARG A 47 12.90 20.01 -16.19
C ARG A 47 11.90 21.13 -15.90
N TRP A 48 12.11 22.30 -16.51
CA TRP A 48 11.23 23.46 -16.33
C TRP A 48 9.78 23.19 -16.75
N SER A 49 9.56 22.38 -17.80
CA SER A 49 8.22 22.01 -18.26
C SER A 49 7.47 21.15 -17.24
N GLU A 50 8.19 20.28 -16.51
CA GLU A 50 7.64 19.51 -15.41
C GLU A 50 7.38 20.38 -14.17
N ALA A 51 8.20 21.41 -13.94
CA ALA A 51 7.95 22.39 -12.91
C ALA A 51 6.66 23.16 -13.17
N LEU A 52 6.47 23.65 -14.41
CA LEU A 52 5.25 24.36 -14.82
C LEU A 52 4.00 23.47 -14.66
N LYS A 53 4.04 22.23 -15.18
CA LYS A 53 2.94 21.27 -15.02
C LYS A 53 2.64 20.98 -13.55
N THR A 54 3.68 20.80 -12.73
CA THR A 54 3.51 20.52 -11.29
C THR A 54 2.88 21.71 -10.59
N SER A 55 3.36 22.94 -10.85
CA SER A 55 2.77 24.17 -10.29
C SER A 55 1.31 24.37 -10.72
N ALA A 56 1.00 24.17 -12.00
CA ALA A 56 -0.38 24.25 -12.49
C ALA A 56 -1.30 23.24 -11.78
N ARG A 57 -0.86 21.97 -11.66
CA ARG A 57 -1.61 20.94 -10.93
C ARG A 57 -1.77 21.29 -9.46
N GLN A 58 -0.73 21.83 -8.82
CA GLN A 58 -0.79 22.27 -7.44
C GLN A 58 -1.86 23.35 -7.23
N TRP A 59 -1.93 24.32 -8.13
CA TRP A 59 -2.94 25.37 -8.07
C TRP A 59 -4.35 24.80 -8.27
N LEU A 60 -4.53 23.93 -9.27
CA LEU A 60 -5.82 23.29 -9.58
C LEU A 60 -6.33 22.38 -8.44
N THR A 61 -5.45 21.67 -7.74
CA THR A 61 -5.85 20.77 -6.65
C THR A 61 -6.04 21.48 -5.32
N ARG A 62 -5.53 22.71 -5.16
CA ARG A 62 -5.55 23.48 -3.91
C ARG A 62 -6.90 23.49 -3.18
N PRO A 63 -8.06 23.78 -3.83
CA PRO A 63 -9.34 23.81 -3.14
C PRO A 63 -9.81 22.43 -2.63
N HIS A 64 -9.20 21.34 -3.10
CA HIS A 64 -9.64 19.97 -2.82
C HIS A 64 -8.72 19.21 -1.85
N ARG A 65 -7.67 19.83 -1.32
CA ARG A 65 -6.67 19.16 -0.47
C ARG A 65 -7.17 18.82 0.93
N ALA A 66 -8.19 19.54 1.41
CA ALA A 66 -8.65 19.49 2.79
C ALA A 66 -8.99 18.05 3.28
N PRO A 67 -9.71 17.20 2.52
CA PRO A 67 -10.00 15.84 2.97
C PRO A 67 -8.75 14.99 3.18
N LEU A 68 -7.75 15.13 2.31
CA LEU A 68 -6.50 14.36 2.41
C LEU A 68 -5.66 14.84 3.59
N LEU A 69 -5.53 16.15 3.79
CA LEU A 69 -4.81 16.70 4.93
C LEU A 69 -5.49 16.33 6.25
N ALA A 70 -6.82 16.35 6.30
CA ALA A 70 -7.56 15.85 7.46
C ALA A 70 -7.32 14.36 7.68
N ALA A 71 -7.38 13.51 6.64
CA ALA A 71 -7.10 12.08 6.80
C ALA A 71 -5.70 11.81 7.37
N LEU A 72 -4.70 12.56 6.92
CA LEU A 72 -3.33 12.45 7.41
C LEU A 72 -3.18 12.97 8.85
N SER A 73 -3.84 14.06 9.22
CA SER A 73 -3.79 14.59 10.60
C SER A 73 -4.37 13.60 11.61
N HIS A 74 -5.43 12.86 11.25
CA HIS A 74 -6.02 11.83 12.11
C HIS A 74 -5.19 10.54 12.20
N CYS A 75 -4.17 10.37 11.35
CA CYS A 75 -3.35 9.17 11.26
C CYS A 75 -1.86 9.53 11.18
N PRO A 76 -1.21 9.85 12.32
CA PRO A 76 0.19 10.28 12.35
C PRO A 76 1.16 9.30 11.67
N ALA A 77 0.88 8.00 11.74
CA ALA A 77 1.61 6.94 11.04
C ALA A 77 1.67 7.18 9.52
N TRP A 78 0.55 7.55 8.91
CA TRP A 78 0.46 7.83 7.47
C TRP A 78 1.02 9.20 7.12
N ALA A 79 0.81 10.20 7.99
CA ALA A 79 1.42 11.52 7.86
C ALA A 79 2.95 11.42 7.78
N ALA A 80 3.58 10.72 8.71
CA ALA A 80 5.03 10.52 8.74
C ALA A 80 5.55 9.90 7.43
N ARG A 81 4.80 8.94 6.85
CA ARG A 81 5.17 8.35 5.57
C ARG A 81 5.08 9.35 4.41
N PHE A 82 4.01 10.14 4.36
CA PHE A 82 3.81 11.15 3.32
C PHE A 82 4.88 12.26 3.38
N GLU A 83 5.31 12.63 4.58
CA GLU A 83 6.40 13.58 4.79
C GLU A 83 7.75 13.01 4.38
N ALA A 84 8.00 11.72 4.69
CA ALA A 84 9.21 11.04 4.27
C ALA A 84 9.30 10.87 2.74
N ASP A 85 8.17 10.83 2.03
CA ASP A 85 8.13 10.62 0.59
C ASP A 85 7.04 11.44 -0.11
N ALA A 86 7.43 12.61 -0.61
CA ALA A 86 6.51 13.54 -1.26
C ALA A 86 5.93 13.03 -2.61
N ARG A 87 6.35 11.85 -3.10
CA ARG A 87 5.74 11.23 -4.29
C ARG A 87 4.27 10.88 -4.07
N TYR A 88 3.85 10.59 -2.84
CA TYR A 88 2.45 10.33 -2.54
C TYR A 88 1.57 11.58 -2.73
N PHE A 89 2.05 12.77 -2.35
CA PHE A 89 1.37 14.03 -2.69
C PHE A 89 1.36 14.30 -4.20
N HIS A 90 2.41 13.91 -4.92
CA HIS A 90 2.42 14.02 -6.38
C HIS A 90 1.34 13.14 -7.01
N CYS A 91 1.21 11.89 -6.56
CA CYS A 91 0.18 10.95 -6.99
C CYS A 91 -1.22 11.54 -6.81
N ALA A 92 -1.47 12.09 -5.63
CA ALA A 92 -2.69 12.80 -5.33
C ALA A 92 -2.94 13.96 -6.34
N ASN A 93 -1.89 14.70 -6.75
CA ASN A 93 -2.02 15.79 -7.73
C ASN A 93 -2.17 15.34 -9.19
N SER A 94 -1.60 14.20 -9.59
CA SER A 94 -1.47 13.82 -10.99
C SER A 94 -2.45 12.73 -11.41
N HIS A 95 -2.33 11.53 -10.84
CA HIS A 95 -3.13 10.34 -11.12
C HIS A 95 -3.11 9.40 -9.91
N PHE A 96 -4.28 8.90 -9.51
CA PHE A 96 -4.43 7.88 -8.47
C PHE A 96 -5.64 7.01 -8.81
N LEU A 97 -5.41 5.69 -8.87
CA LEU A 97 -6.31 4.58 -9.21
C LEU A 97 -6.92 4.61 -10.61
N ASP A 98 -7.58 5.70 -10.99
CA ASP A 98 -8.28 5.82 -12.25
C ASP A 98 -8.08 7.23 -12.81
N ARG A 99 -7.64 7.31 -14.07
CA ARG A 99 -7.32 8.59 -14.75
C ARG A 99 -8.54 9.46 -14.97
N ARG A 100 -9.75 8.89 -14.96
CA ARG A 100 -11.02 9.59 -15.12
C ARG A 100 -11.42 10.36 -13.86
N LEU A 101 -10.78 10.07 -12.72
CA LEU A 101 -11.02 10.82 -11.49
C LEU A 101 -10.51 12.25 -11.62
N GLY A 102 -11.45 13.19 -11.52
CA GLY A 102 -11.15 14.61 -11.35
C GLY A 102 -10.42 14.89 -10.02
N PRO A 103 -9.80 16.08 -9.86
CA PRO A 103 -8.99 16.42 -8.69
C PRO A 103 -9.70 16.22 -7.35
N ALA A 104 -10.97 16.62 -7.25
CA ALA A 104 -11.77 16.49 -6.03
C ALA A 104 -12.00 15.03 -5.63
N ALA A 105 -12.52 14.23 -6.58
CA ALA A 105 -12.78 12.81 -6.37
C ALA A 105 -11.49 12.08 -5.98
N ARG A 106 -10.37 12.39 -6.64
CA ARG A 106 -9.08 11.76 -6.36
C ARG A 106 -8.57 12.03 -4.93
N MET A 107 -8.67 13.27 -4.45
CA MET A 107 -8.31 13.61 -3.07
C MET A 107 -9.18 12.84 -2.07
N ALA A 108 -10.50 12.82 -2.32
CA ALA A 108 -11.45 12.11 -1.46
C ALA A 108 -11.18 10.60 -1.46
N THR A 109 -10.87 10.00 -2.61
CA THR A 109 -10.54 8.58 -2.74
C THR A 109 -9.26 8.22 -1.99
N MET A 110 -8.19 9.02 -2.12
CA MET A 110 -6.95 8.78 -1.37
C MET A 110 -7.14 8.99 0.13
N ALA A 111 -7.92 10.00 0.53
CA ALA A 111 -8.26 10.23 1.93
C ALA A 111 -9.05 9.04 2.52
N ASN A 112 -10.03 8.53 1.79
CA ASN A 112 -10.81 7.37 2.19
C ASN A 112 -9.92 6.12 2.32
N ASP A 113 -9.02 5.88 1.37
CA ASP A 113 -8.07 4.76 1.41
C ASP A 113 -7.24 4.76 2.70
N LEU A 114 -6.64 5.91 3.06
CA LEU A 114 -5.84 6.06 4.27
C LEU A 114 -6.66 5.86 5.56
N GLN A 115 -7.86 6.44 5.62
CA GLN A 115 -8.75 6.29 6.77
C GLN A 115 -9.22 4.84 6.95
N ARG A 116 -9.55 4.17 5.84
CA ARG A 116 -9.97 2.77 5.88
C ARG A 116 -8.80 1.85 6.21
N ALA A 117 -7.61 2.11 5.69
CA ALA A 117 -6.41 1.38 6.06
C ALA A 117 -6.13 1.48 7.57
N ALA A 118 -6.26 2.67 8.17
CA ALA A 118 -6.08 2.85 9.61
C ALA A 118 -7.12 2.07 10.45
N LEU A 119 -8.34 1.89 9.92
CA LEU A 119 -9.42 1.15 10.59
C LEU A 119 -9.26 -0.37 10.44
N HIS A 120 -8.92 -0.85 9.25
CA HIS A 120 -8.91 -2.27 8.90
C HIS A 120 -7.57 -2.96 9.16
N LEU A 121 -6.45 -2.24 9.06
CA LEU A 121 -5.14 -2.82 9.33
C LEU A 121 -4.91 -2.93 10.84
N PRO A 122 -4.52 -4.12 11.35
CA PRO A 122 -4.14 -4.29 12.74
C PRO A 122 -3.06 -3.28 13.17
N ALA A 123 -3.16 -2.75 14.39
CA ALA A 123 -2.22 -1.77 14.93
C ALA A 123 -0.76 -2.24 14.86
N ALA A 124 -0.51 -3.55 15.02
CA ALA A 124 0.81 -4.16 14.90
C ALA A 124 1.46 -3.98 13.51
N LEU A 125 0.68 -3.81 12.45
CA LEU A 125 1.19 -3.58 11.10
C LEU A 125 1.47 -2.08 10.85
N GLN A 126 0.72 -1.18 11.48
CA GLN A 126 0.76 0.24 11.16
C GLN A 126 2.11 0.89 11.46
N GLY A 127 2.75 0.54 12.59
CA GLY A 127 4.05 1.09 12.98
C GLY A 127 5.17 0.82 11.95
N PRO A 128 5.46 -0.45 11.61
CA PRO A 128 6.41 -0.77 10.54
C PRO A 128 6.04 -0.16 9.19
N LEU A 129 4.76 -0.19 8.81
CA LEU A 129 4.29 0.41 7.57
C LEU A 129 4.53 1.93 7.55
N ALA A 130 4.36 2.65 8.66
CA ALA A 130 4.67 4.07 8.77
C ALA A 130 6.13 4.38 8.43
N ARG A 131 7.06 3.51 8.87
CA ARG A 131 8.49 3.61 8.55
C ARG A 131 8.82 3.21 7.10
N GLY A 132 7.84 2.73 6.34
CA GLY A 132 8.03 2.23 4.98
C GLY A 132 8.61 0.81 4.93
N GLU A 133 8.63 0.09 6.06
CA GLU A 133 9.14 -1.27 6.15
C GLU A 133 8.06 -2.26 5.68
N PRO A 134 8.35 -3.13 4.70
CA PRO A 134 7.45 -4.21 4.35
C PRO A 134 7.29 -5.19 5.53
N VAL A 135 6.06 -5.45 5.94
CA VAL A 135 5.74 -6.39 7.02
C VAL A 135 5.50 -7.77 6.46
N ARG A 136 6.26 -8.75 6.93
CA ARG A 136 6.05 -10.15 6.60
C ARG A 136 4.75 -10.66 7.23
N LEU A 137 3.78 -11.03 6.39
CA LEU A 137 2.52 -11.61 6.82
C LEU A 137 2.61 -13.13 6.95
N TRP A 138 3.37 -13.76 6.04
CA TRP A 138 3.45 -15.21 5.97
C TRP A 138 4.73 -15.64 5.22
N SER A 139 5.18 -16.87 5.45
CA SER A 139 6.29 -17.48 4.70
C SER A 139 5.83 -18.81 4.13
N LEU A 140 6.05 -19.00 2.84
CA LEU A 140 5.83 -20.28 2.18
C LEU A 140 6.92 -21.28 2.56
N ASN A 141 8.15 -20.79 2.60
CA ASN A 141 9.35 -21.50 3.05
C ASN A 141 10.39 -20.45 3.53
N ASP A 142 11.60 -20.90 3.83
CA ASP A 142 12.69 -20.04 4.34
C ASP A 142 13.14 -18.97 3.35
N ASP A 143 12.90 -19.18 2.05
CA ASP A 143 13.35 -18.31 0.98
C ASP A 143 12.25 -17.43 0.40
N LEU A 144 10.97 -17.68 0.73
CA LEU A 144 9.85 -17.02 0.07
C LEU A 144 8.79 -16.52 1.06
N HIS A 145 8.64 -15.20 1.06
CA HIS A 145 7.84 -14.50 2.04
C HIS A 145 6.77 -13.63 1.37
N LEU A 146 5.56 -13.69 1.92
CA LEU A 146 4.49 -12.76 1.61
C LEU A 146 4.60 -11.55 2.55
N CYS A 147 4.76 -10.37 1.96
CA CYS A 147 4.89 -9.11 2.69
C CYS A 147 3.83 -8.09 2.27
N LEU A 148 3.27 -7.39 3.24
CA LEU A 148 2.45 -6.18 3.07
C LEU A 148 3.34 -4.93 3.16
N GLY A 149 3.16 -3.98 2.28
CA GLY A 149 3.91 -2.73 2.30
C GLY A 149 3.19 -1.61 1.56
N TRP A 150 3.86 -0.46 1.50
CA TRP A 150 3.52 0.57 0.54
C TRP A 150 3.84 0.10 -0.87
N ASN A 151 3.04 0.52 -1.82
CA ASN A 151 3.32 0.36 -3.24
C ASN A 151 4.41 1.36 -3.65
N ASP A 152 5.59 0.83 -3.94
CA ASP A 152 6.80 1.53 -4.36
C ASP A 152 7.09 1.37 -5.87
N VAL A 153 6.35 0.51 -6.57
CA VAL A 153 6.49 0.29 -8.02
C VAL A 153 5.58 1.24 -8.78
N SER A 154 4.27 1.10 -8.56
CA SER A 154 3.24 1.84 -9.28
C SER A 154 2.33 2.53 -8.28
N TYR A 155 2.87 3.43 -7.46
CA TYR A 155 2.13 4.12 -6.39
C TYR A 155 0.87 4.88 -6.84
N HIS A 156 0.71 5.11 -8.15
CA HIS A 156 -0.49 5.68 -8.76
C HIS A 156 -1.61 4.64 -8.95
N GLU A 157 -1.32 3.36 -8.87
CA GLU A 157 -2.24 2.23 -8.99
C GLU A 157 -2.58 1.67 -7.60
N GLY A 158 -2.69 2.54 -6.59
CA GLY A 158 -3.00 2.19 -5.20
C GLY A 158 -1.80 2.37 -4.26
N LEU A 159 -2.09 2.69 -2.99
CA LEU A 159 -1.06 2.98 -1.98
C LEU A 159 -0.44 1.73 -1.37
N TRP A 160 -1.17 0.63 -1.34
CA TRP A 160 -0.77 -0.60 -0.65
C TRP A 160 -0.36 -1.68 -1.65
N ALA A 161 0.53 -2.55 -1.22
CA ALA A 161 0.94 -3.70 -2.01
C ALA A 161 1.11 -4.96 -1.15
N LEU A 162 0.57 -6.07 -1.64
CA LEU A 162 1.01 -7.40 -1.24
C LEU A 162 2.08 -7.86 -2.20
N SER A 163 3.22 -8.28 -1.67
CA SER A 163 4.39 -8.65 -2.46
C SER A 163 4.92 -10.01 -2.03
N LEU A 164 5.33 -10.80 -3.01
CA LEU A 164 6.10 -12.01 -2.81
C LEU A 164 7.57 -11.63 -2.92
N ARG A 165 8.35 -11.87 -1.86
CA ARG A 165 9.75 -11.49 -1.74
C ARG A 165 10.62 -12.70 -1.45
N ASP A 166 11.83 -12.71 -2.01
CA ASP A 166 12.83 -13.72 -1.66
C ASP A 166 13.47 -13.45 -0.28
N GLY A 167 14.32 -14.37 0.18
CA GLY A 167 15.05 -14.25 1.46
C GLY A 167 15.99 -13.02 1.54
N ALA A 168 16.39 -12.47 0.40
CA ALA A 168 17.14 -11.21 0.31
C ALA A 168 16.23 -9.96 0.35
N GLY A 169 14.92 -10.13 0.44
CA GLY A 169 13.93 -9.06 0.46
C GLY A 169 13.59 -8.51 -0.92
N ARG A 170 14.14 -9.06 -2.00
CA ARG A 170 13.83 -8.63 -3.37
C ARG A 170 12.42 -9.09 -3.73
N ARG A 171 11.62 -8.14 -4.21
CA ARG A 171 10.27 -8.41 -4.71
C ARG A 171 10.33 -9.15 -6.04
N LEU A 172 9.58 -10.26 -6.11
CA LEU A 172 9.43 -11.09 -7.30
C LEU A 172 8.08 -10.84 -7.98
N TYR A 173 7.01 -10.76 -7.19
CA TYR A 173 5.66 -10.45 -7.66
C TYR A 173 5.00 -9.46 -6.71
N TYR A 174 4.05 -8.69 -7.21
CA TYR A 174 3.20 -7.89 -6.36
C TYR A 174 1.81 -7.69 -6.94
N LEU A 175 0.91 -7.39 -6.03
CA LEU A 175 -0.42 -6.90 -6.28
C LEU A 175 -0.55 -5.56 -5.55
N SER A 176 -1.01 -4.53 -6.23
CA SER A 176 -1.38 -3.27 -5.59
C SER A 176 -2.86 -3.25 -5.25
N PHE A 177 -3.22 -2.52 -4.21
CA PHE A 177 -4.61 -2.33 -3.83
C PHE A 177 -4.85 -1.01 -3.10
N SER A 178 -6.13 -0.68 -2.98
CA SER A 178 -6.61 0.49 -2.26
C SER A 178 -7.92 0.14 -1.55
N PHE A 179 -8.08 0.59 -0.31
CA PHE A 179 -9.33 0.47 0.40
C PHE A 179 -10.34 1.47 -0.15
N GLN A 180 -11.59 1.04 -0.27
CA GLN A 180 -12.70 1.81 -0.83
C GLN A 180 -13.97 1.62 0.00
N GLY A 181 -14.76 2.68 0.11
CA GLY A 181 -16.04 2.62 0.82
C GLY A 181 -15.86 2.24 2.29
N GLN A 182 -16.76 1.39 2.82
CA GLN A 182 -16.71 0.94 4.21
C GLN A 182 -15.96 -0.39 4.40
N ALA A 183 -16.07 -1.32 3.45
CA ALA A 183 -15.51 -2.66 3.56
C ALA A 183 -15.20 -3.24 2.17
N SER A 184 -14.56 -2.45 1.31
CA SER A 184 -14.19 -2.87 -0.04
C SER A 184 -12.72 -2.62 -0.34
N VAL A 185 -12.14 -3.48 -1.16
CA VAL A 185 -10.79 -3.30 -1.69
C VAL A 185 -10.85 -3.32 -3.21
N LEU A 186 -10.18 -2.34 -3.81
CA LEU A 186 -9.95 -2.26 -5.24
C LEU A 186 -8.53 -2.76 -5.54
N VAL A 187 -8.41 -3.62 -6.54
CA VAL A 187 -7.15 -4.18 -7.02
C VAL A 187 -6.87 -3.64 -8.41
N PRO A 188 -6.03 -2.61 -8.51
CA PRO A 188 -5.67 -2.07 -9.81
C PRO A 188 -4.74 -3.05 -10.54
N THR A 189 -3.66 -3.48 -9.89
CA THR A 189 -2.55 -4.11 -10.60
C THR A 189 -2.12 -5.40 -9.94
N LEU A 190 -1.82 -6.40 -10.78
CA LEU A 190 -1.13 -7.64 -10.42
C LEU A 190 -0.02 -7.87 -11.44
N GLN A 191 1.23 -7.75 -11.02
CA GLN A 191 2.39 -7.80 -11.90
C GLN A 191 3.49 -8.72 -11.36
N GLY A 192 4.15 -9.40 -12.28
CA GLY A 192 5.35 -10.21 -12.04
C GLY A 192 6.59 -9.58 -12.66
N PRO A 193 7.73 -10.30 -12.67
CA PRO A 193 8.93 -9.85 -13.34
C PRO A 193 8.67 -9.72 -14.84
N ALA A 194 9.29 -8.74 -15.49
CA ALA A 194 9.17 -8.54 -16.93
C ALA A 194 9.67 -9.79 -17.67
N GLN A 195 8.84 -10.38 -18.54
CA GLN A 195 9.08 -11.71 -19.14
C GLN A 195 10.14 -11.73 -20.27
N GLN A 196 11.06 -10.78 -20.30
CA GLN A 196 11.99 -10.61 -21.43
C GLN A 196 13.26 -11.47 -21.31
N ASP A 197 13.54 -12.07 -20.15
CA ASP A 197 14.73 -12.91 -19.93
C ASP A 197 14.38 -14.37 -19.60
N ASP A 198 15.22 -15.31 -20.05
CA ASP A 198 15.10 -16.74 -19.73
C ASP A 198 15.14 -17.01 -18.21
N ASP A 199 15.87 -16.16 -17.46
CA ASP A 199 15.90 -16.16 -16.00
C ASP A 199 14.51 -15.96 -15.38
N VAL A 200 13.62 -15.20 -16.03
CA VAL A 200 12.25 -14.98 -15.53
C VAL A 200 11.41 -16.23 -15.68
N ARG A 201 11.55 -16.98 -16.77
CA ARG A 201 10.84 -18.26 -16.95
C ARG A 201 11.32 -19.32 -15.96
N ALA A 202 12.64 -19.38 -15.73
CA ALA A 202 13.22 -20.24 -14.70
C ALA A 202 12.70 -19.86 -13.31
N LEU A 203 12.68 -18.56 -12.99
CA LEU A 203 12.13 -18.03 -11.73
C LEU A 203 10.65 -18.40 -11.55
N VAL A 204 9.80 -18.21 -12.58
CA VAL A 204 8.37 -18.58 -12.51
C VAL A 204 8.21 -20.07 -12.22
N ARG A 205 8.99 -20.93 -12.90
CA ARG A 205 8.94 -22.39 -12.70
C ARG A 205 9.39 -22.77 -11.29
N GLN A 206 10.48 -22.19 -10.81
CA GLN A 206 10.99 -22.40 -9.46
C GLN A 206 9.96 -21.98 -8.41
N LEU A 207 9.39 -20.78 -8.54
CA LEU A 207 8.38 -20.28 -7.62
C LEU A 207 7.12 -21.13 -7.62
N THR A 208 6.68 -21.59 -8.80
CA THR A 208 5.52 -22.48 -8.91
C THR A 208 5.80 -23.82 -8.22
N LYS A 209 7.02 -24.37 -8.36
CA LYS A 209 7.43 -25.59 -7.65
C LYS A 209 7.47 -25.37 -6.13
N GLN A 210 8.01 -24.24 -5.68
CA GLN A 210 8.05 -23.88 -4.27
C GLN A 210 6.66 -23.64 -3.69
N ALA A 211 5.71 -23.16 -4.50
CA ALA A 211 4.32 -22.92 -4.13
C ALA A 211 3.41 -24.13 -4.37
N GLU A 212 3.96 -25.35 -4.33
CA GLU A 212 3.20 -26.61 -4.46
C GLU A 212 2.31 -26.64 -5.73
N GLY A 213 2.78 -26.03 -6.81
CA GLY A 213 2.06 -25.95 -8.09
C GLY A 213 1.18 -24.71 -8.26
N LEU A 214 1.02 -23.86 -7.24
CA LEU A 214 0.28 -22.60 -7.37
C LEU A 214 1.07 -21.56 -8.16
N ARG A 215 0.43 -20.97 -9.18
CA ARG A 215 1.02 -19.83 -9.90
C ARG A 215 1.14 -18.63 -8.93
N PRO A 216 2.27 -17.90 -8.91
CA PRO A 216 2.50 -16.79 -7.98
C PRO A 216 1.39 -15.71 -7.98
N GLN A 217 0.80 -15.45 -9.15
CA GLN A 217 -0.33 -14.53 -9.29
C GLN A 217 -1.58 -15.01 -8.54
N HIS A 218 -1.92 -16.31 -8.66
CA HIS A 218 -3.04 -16.89 -7.92
C HIS A 218 -2.77 -16.92 -6.42
N LEU A 219 -1.53 -17.18 -6.01
CA LEU A 219 -1.12 -17.10 -4.60
C LEU A 219 -1.35 -15.70 -4.02
N LEU A 220 -0.97 -14.64 -4.75
CA LEU A 220 -1.20 -13.26 -4.30
C LEU A 220 -2.69 -12.91 -4.19
N VAL A 221 -3.52 -13.37 -5.14
CA VAL A 221 -4.98 -13.14 -5.07
C VAL A 221 -5.60 -13.92 -3.90
N ALA A 222 -5.19 -15.18 -3.69
CA ALA A 222 -5.65 -15.98 -2.56
C ALA A 222 -5.22 -15.36 -1.22
N ALA A 223 -3.97 -14.90 -1.13
CA ALA A 223 -3.45 -14.19 0.02
C ALA A 223 -4.21 -12.89 0.30
N LEU A 224 -4.53 -12.10 -0.74
CA LEU A 224 -5.35 -10.90 -0.57
C LEU A 224 -6.74 -11.24 -0.07
N ARG A 225 -7.38 -12.30 -0.58
CA ARG A 225 -8.70 -12.74 -0.10
C ARG A 225 -8.65 -13.17 1.37
N ALA A 226 -7.61 -13.91 1.77
CA ALA A 226 -7.40 -14.29 3.17
C ALA A 226 -7.18 -13.07 4.07
N ALA A 227 -6.38 -12.10 3.60
CA ALA A 227 -6.17 -10.85 4.31
C ALA A 227 -7.46 -10.03 4.44
N CYS A 228 -8.25 -9.93 3.36
CA CYS A 228 -9.56 -9.27 3.38
C CYS A 228 -10.49 -9.91 4.42
N ALA A 229 -10.55 -11.24 4.50
CA ALA A 229 -11.33 -11.93 5.52
C ALA A 229 -10.85 -11.59 6.95
N ALA A 230 -9.53 -11.55 7.17
CA ALA A 230 -8.95 -11.18 8.46
C ALA A 230 -9.17 -9.70 8.82
N TRP A 231 -9.29 -8.82 7.83
CA TRP A 231 -9.52 -7.38 7.99
C TRP A 231 -11.01 -6.99 7.96
N ALA A 232 -11.93 -7.96 7.95
CA ALA A 232 -13.37 -7.73 7.82
C ALA A 232 -13.76 -6.90 6.58
N ILE A 233 -13.10 -7.16 5.45
CA ILE A 233 -13.42 -6.60 4.13
C ILE A 233 -14.38 -7.56 3.42
N GLU A 234 -15.53 -7.03 2.97
CA GLU A 234 -16.62 -7.82 2.39
C GLU A 234 -16.54 -7.94 0.87
N ARG A 235 -15.96 -6.95 0.19
CA ARG A 235 -15.96 -6.87 -1.27
C ARG A 235 -14.57 -6.66 -1.82
N LEU A 236 -14.26 -7.38 -2.90
CA LEU A 236 -13.03 -7.24 -3.66
C LEU A 236 -13.39 -7.02 -5.13
N ALA A 237 -12.89 -5.92 -5.71
CA ALA A 237 -13.12 -5.55 -7.11
C ALA A 237 -11.78 -5.32 -7.82
N GLY A 238 -11.73 -5.63 -9.12
CA GLY A 238 -10.58 -5.29 -9.98
C GLY A 238 -10.88 -4.06 -10.84
N ILE A 239 -9.84 -3.32 -11.24
CA ILE A 239 -9.95 -2.30 -12.30
C ILE A 239 -9.60 -2.94 -13.65
N ALA A 240 -10.47 -2.76 -14.66
CA ALA A 240 -10.15 -3.21 -16.01
C ALA A 240 -8.95 -2.44 -16.59
N PRO A 241 -8.00 -3.10 -17.29
CA PRO A 241 -6.79 -2.45 -17.82
C PRO A 241 -7.02 -1.19 -18.66
N ALA A 242 -8.18 -1.08 -19.33
CA ALA A 242 -8.54 0.08 -20.14
C ALA A 242 -8.79 1.37 -19.34
N ASN A 243 -8.89 1.29 -18.01
CA ASN A 243 -9.24 2.40 -17.12
C ASN A 243 -8.11 2.80 -16.15
N HIS A 244 -6.90 2.26 -16.36
CA HIS A 244 -5.68 2.60 -15.62
C HIS A 244 -4.97 3.84 -16.18
#